data_AF-A0A811U404-F1
#
_entry.id   AF-A0A811U404-F1
#
_cell.length_a   1.000
_cell.length_b   1.000
_cell.length_c   1.000
_cell.angle_alpha   90.00
_cell.angle_beta   90.00
_cell.angle_gamma   90.00
#
_symmetry.space_group_name_H-M   'P 1'
#
loop_
_entity.id
_entity.type
_entity.pdbx_description
1 polymer ?
#
loop_
_entity_poly.entity_id
_entity_poly.type
_entity_poly.pdbx_seq_one_letter_code
_entity_poly.pdbx_strand_id
1 'polypeptide(L)'
;MHTFINKCIYITDYYIVRSFIFQLFSVFWFTVLPKFDPSISGIVHPYRYGDFLAVNCSSDWSNPAATLTWYINNKTAPLNSLQPQINEITRNIAGFMLYASSLQLRINIDDPRFITKSEILELKCVSDIMGITSVRREKKARVTILALRDAGHKQRLLGQGNNGDAANAGGSCVRIGTIHHYICWLCFLLFTCWSLQLPNCHWS
;
A
#
# COMPACT_ATOMS: atom_id res chain seq x y z
N MET A 1 -47.51 18.60 -64.53
CA MET A 1 -47.12 17.39 -63.76
C MET A 1 -45.73 17.61 -63.11
N HIS A 2 -45.48 18.77 -62.48
CA HIS A 2 -44.13 19.18 -62.02
C HIS A 2 -44.12 19.93 -60.67
N THR A 3 -45.20 19.80 -59.87
CA THR A 3 -45.37 20.51 -58.59
C THR A 3 -45.59 19.59 -57.39
N PHE A 4 -45.67 18.28 -57.60
CA PHE A 4 -45.83 17.29 -56.52
C PHE A 4 -44.50 16.68 -56.02
N ILE A 5 -43.43 16.74 -56.82
CA ILE A 5 -42.13 16.13 -56.46
C ILE A 5 -41.39 16.97 -55.40
N ASN A 6 -41.46 18.31 -55.48
CA ASN A 6 -40.77 19.18 -54.52
C ASN A 6 -41.39 19.16 -53.12
N LYS A 7 -42.72 19.08 -52.98
CA LYS A 7 -43.36 19.04 -51.65
C LYS A 7 -43.06 17.73 -50.89
N CYS A 8 -42.90 16.61 -51.58
CA CYS A 8 -42.51 15.35 -50.95
C CYS A 8 -41.07 15.40 -50.40
N ILE A 9 -40.13 16.03 -51.11
CA ILE A 9 -38.73 16.15 -50.69
C ILE A 9 -38.60 16.96 -49.38
N TYR A 10 -39.21 18.14 -49.30
CA TYR A 10 -39.20 18.96 -48.07
C TYR A 10 -39.86 18.27 -46.86
N ILE A 11 -40.88 17.45 -47.12
CA ILE A 11 -41.57 16.66 -46.10
C ILE A 11 -40.69 15.49 -45.63
N THR A 12 -40.06 14.73 -46.54
CA THR A 12 -39.11 13.67 -46.17
C THR A 12 -37.89 14.21 -45.45
N ASP A 13 -37.35 15.37 -45.83
CA ASP A 13 -36.22 16.00 -45.12
C ASP A 13 -36.62 16.47 -43.72
N TYR A 14 -37.82 17.03 -43.52
CA TYR A 14 -38.31 17.40 -42.20
C TYR A 14 -38.53 16.19 -41.29
N TYR A 15 -39.12 15.10 -41.80
CA TYR A 15 -39.30 13.86 -41.03
C TYR A 15 -37.98 13.12 -40.77
N ILE A 16 -37.04 13.12 -41.71
CA ILE A 16 -35.71 12.52 -41.53
C ILE A 16 -34.88 13.35 -40.55
N VAL A 17 -34.81 14.68 -40.69
CA VAL A 17 -34.10 15.56 -39.74
C VAL A 17 -34.74 15.49 -38.36
N ARG A 18 -36.07 15.45 -38.26
CA ARG A 18 -36.78 15.25 -36.98
C ARG A 18 -36.55 13.86 -36.40
N SER A 19 -36.43 12.82 -37.23
CA SER A 19 -36.10 11.44 -36.83
C SER A 19 -34.65 11.33 -36.35
N PHE A 20 -33.67 11.88 -37.07
CA PHE A 20 -32.26 11.94 -36.66
C PHE A 20 -32.05 12.81 -35.41
N ILE A 21 -32.73 13.95 -35.32
CA ILE A 21 -32.73 14.77 -34.09
C ILE A 21 -33.41 14.01 -32.94
N PHE A 22 -34.52 13.30 -33.15
CA PHE A 22 -35.13 12.44 -32.12
C PHE A 22 -34.21 11.27 -31.72
N GLN A 23 -33.49 10.68 -32.68
CA GLN A 23 -32.54 9.60 -32.45
C GLN A 23 -31.36 10.10 -31.60
N LEU A 24 -30.84 11.30 -31.89
CA LEU A 24 -29.80 12.00 -31.13
C LEU A 24 -30.28 12.44 -29.74
N PHE A 25 -31.51 12.95 -29.62
CA PHE A 25 -32.10 13.31 -28.32
C PHE A 25 -32.42 12.06 -27.48
N SER A 26 -32.84 10.95 -28.09
CA SER A 26 -33.10 9.67 -27.42
C SER A 26 -31.83 9.09 -26.80
N VAL A 27 -30.70 9.04 -27.53
CA VAL A 27 -29.46 8.47 -26.99
C VAL A 27 -28.79 9.35 -25.93
N PHE A 28 -29.03 10.67 -25.95
CA PHE A 28 -28.36 11.61 -25.03
C PHE A 28 -29.15 11.85 -23.74
N TRP A 29 -30.47 11.66 -23.73
CA TRP A 29 -31.32 11.94 -22.56
C TRP A 29 -31.28 10.85 -21.48
N PHE A 30 -30.91 9.60 -21.82
CA PHE A 30 -30.92 8.46 -20.89
C PHE A 30 -29.57 8.15 -20.23
N THR A 31 -28.52 8.92 -20.55
CA THR A 31 -27.19 8.71 -19.95
C THR A 31 -27.11 9.39 -18.59
N VAL A 32 -26.73 8.62 -17.57
CA VAL A 32 -26.47 9.16 -16.23
C VAL A 32 -24.97 9.11 -16.01
N LEU A 33 -24.39 10.29 -15.87
CA LEU A 33 -22.95 10.45 -15.73
C LEU A 33 -22.55 10.42 -14.25
N PRO A 34 -21.41 9.79 -13.91
CA PRO A 34 -20.87 9.83 -12.55
C PRO A 34 -20.57 11.27 -12.16
N LYS A 35 -21.05 11.67 -10.99
CA LYS A 35 -20.86 13.01 -10.45
C LYS A 35 -19.59 13.08 -9.61
N PHE A 36 -19.26 11.98 -8.93
CA PHE A 36 -18.14 11.91 -8.01
C PHE A 36 -16.99 11.07 -8.55
N ASP A 37 -15.79 11.36 -8.05
CA ASP A 37 -14.62 10.54 -8.29
C ASP A 37 -14.79 9.15 -7.66
N PRO A 38 -14.14 8.11 -8.24
CA PRO A 38 -14.20 6.78 -7.64
C PRO A 38 -13.63 6.78 -6.23
N SER A 39 -14.20 5.94 -5.38
CA SER A 39 -13.74 5.75 -4.01
C SER A 39 -12.75 4.58 -3.94
N ILE A 40 -11.67 4.75 -3.19
CA ILE A 40 -10.70 3.69 -2.91
C ILE A 40 -10.85 3.29 -1.44
N SER A 41 -11.05 2.00 -1.19
CA SER A 41 -11.24 1.42 0.14
C SER A 41 -10.32 0.21 0.36
N GLY A 42 -10.14 -0.21 1.62
CA GLY A 42 -9.32 -1.37 1.98
C GLY A 42 -7.83 -1.08 2.20
N ILE A 43 -7.41 0.19 2.19
CA ILE A 43 -6.02 0.55 2.51
C ILE A 43 -5.83 0.56 4.03
N VAL A 44 -4.84 -0.19 4.51
CA VAL A 44 -4.46 -0.32 5.92
C VAL A 44 -3.02 0.16 6.09
N HIS A 45 -2.84 1.45 6.31
CA HIS A 45 -1.50 2.01 6.55
C HIS A 45 -0.98 1.69 7.96
N PRO A 46 0.35 1.56 8.15
CA PRO A 46 1.40 1.44 7.13
C PRO A 46 1.63 -0.02 6.69
N TYR A 47 2.13 -0.22 5.47
CA TYR A 47 2.50 -1.55 4.96
C TYR A 47 3.98 -1.85 5.18
N ARG A 48 4.35 -3.11 5.24
CA ARG A 48 5.73 -3.61 5.27
C ARG A 48 6.04 -4.34 3.97
N TYR A 49 7.34 -4.49 3.68
CA TYR A 49 7.78 -5.36 2.59
C TYR A 49 7.30 -6.81 2.81
N GLY A 50 6.75 -7.41 1.77
CA GLY A 50 6.15 -8.75 1.80
C GLY A 50 4.69 -8.80 2.25
N ASP A 51 4.11 -7.66 2.67
CA ASP A 51 2.69 -7.62 3.02
C ASP A 51 1.79 -7.79 1.79
N PHE A 52 0.56 -8.26 2.02
CA PHE A 52 -0.47 -8.39 1.00
C PHE A 52 -1.41 -7.18 0.99
N LEU A 53 -1.46 -6.48 -0.13
CA LEU A 53 -2.33 -5.34 -0.35
C LEU A 53 -3.58 -5.78 -1.14
N ALA A 54 -4.74 -5.68 -0.51
CA ALA A 54 -6.04 -5.91 -1.14
C ALA A 54 -6.92 -4.66 -1.01
N VAL A 55 -7.09 -3.94 -2.11
CA VAL A 55 -7.84 -2.68 -2.14
C VAL A 55 -8.96 -2.76 -3.16
N ASN A 56 -10.05 -2.07 -2.89
CA ASN A 56 -11.20 -2.01 -3.79
C ASN A 56 -11.39 -0.58 -4.27
N CYS A 57 -11.67 -0.45 -5.57
CA CYS A 57 -12.13 0.79 -6.15
C CYS A 57 -13.59 0.66 -6.53
N SER A 58 -14.41 1.63 -6.14
CA SER A 58 -15.84 1.67 -6.45
C SER A 58 -16.19 2.97 -7.17
N SER A 59 -16.84 2.86 -8.32
CA SER A 59 -17.33 4.02 -9.08
C SER A 59 -18.59 4.60 -8.45
N ASP A 60 -18.92 5.82 -8.83
CA ASP A 60 -20.25 6.39 -8.60
C ASP A 60 -21.29 5.69 -9.51
N TRP A 61 -22.57 5.89 -9.20
CA TRP A 61 -23.68 5.36 -9.96
C TRP A 61 -23.77 6.01 -11.34
N SER A 62 -23.69 5.21 -12.39
CA SER A 62 -23.77 5.69 -13.78
C SER A 62 -24.56 4.75 -14.67
N ASN A 63 -24.99 5.27 -15.82
CA ASN A 63 -25.56 4.47 -16.90
C ASN A 63 -25.02 5.02 -18.23
N PRO A 64 -24.16 4.26 -18.94
CA PRO A 64 -23.78 2.86 -18.72
C PRO A 64 -22.83 2.63 -17.52
N ALA A 65 -22.57 1.37 -17.18
CA ALA A 65 -21.60 0.99 -16.15
C ALA A 65 -20.19 1.50 -16.48
N ALA A 66 -19.48 2.00 -15.47
CA ALA A 66 -18.13 2.49 -15.65
C ALA A 66 -17.12 1.35 -15.78
N THR A 67 -16.13 1.52 -16.65
CA THR A 67 -14.96 0.64 -16.71
C THR A 67 -13.91 1.17 -15.77
N LEU A 68 -13.54 0.38 -14.77
CA LEU A 68 -12.49 0.73 -13.83
C LEU A 68 -11.13 0.26 -14.32
N THR A 69 -10.11 1.10 -14.14
CA THR A 69 -8.71 0.75 -14.41
C THR A 69 -7.82 1.13 -13.24
N TRP A 70 -7.01 0.19 -12.78
CA TRP A 70 -5.99 0.43 -11.77
C TRP A 70 -4.64 0.75 -12.38
N TYR A 71 -3.95 1.71 -11.75
CA TYR A 71 -2.56 2.02 -12.02
C TYR A 71 -1.77 1.99 -10.71
N ILE A 72 -0.59 1.40 -10.76
CA ILE A 72 0.38 1.30 -9.67
C ILE A 72 1.65 2.02 -10.13
N ASN A 73 2.06 3.06 -9.42
CA ASN A 73 3.19 3.92 -9.79
C ASN A 73 3.14 4.38 -11.26
N ASN A 74 1.96 4.85 -11.69
CA ASN A 74 1.65 5.25 -13.06
C ASN A 74 1.74 4.17 -14.15
N LYS A 75 1.95 2.90 -13.79
CA LYS A 75 1.87 1.75 -14.70
C LYS A 75 0.53 1.05 -14.54
N THR A 76 -0.06 0.55 -15.63
CA THR A 76 -1.31 -0.21 -15.56
C THR A 76 -1.11 -1.49 -14.75
N ALA A 77 -2.05 -1.79 -13.85
CA ALA A 77 -2.03 -3.02 -13.08
C ALA A 77 -2.25 -4.24 -14.01
N PRO A 78 -1.52 -5.34 -13.82
CA PRO A 78 -1.64 -6.51 -14.68
C PRO A 78 -2.93 -7.27 -14.34
N LEU A 79 -3.53 -7.91 -15.35
CA LEU A 79 -4.83 -8.60 -15.19
C LEU A 79 -4.80 -9.69 -14.11
N ASN A 80 -3.65 -10.35 -13.91
CA ASN A 80 -3.50 -11.39 -12.88
C ASN A 80 -3.53 -10.86 -11.43
N SER A 81 -3.37 -9.54 -11.23
CA SER A 81 -3.51 -8.88 -9.92
C SER A 81 -4.92 -8.34 -9.68
N LEU A 82 -5.79 -8.41 -10.68
CA LEU A 82 -7.13 -7.85 -10.65
C LEU A 82 -8.15 -8.98 -10.50
N GLN A 83 -9.15 -8.74 -9.66
CA GLN A 83 -10.34 -9.57 -9.67
C GLN A 83 -11.30 -9.11 -10.77
N PRO A 84 -12.24 -9.97 -11.19
CA PRO A 84 -13.29 -9.59 -12.13
C PRO A 84 -14.04 -8.35 -11.62
N GLN A 85 -14.27 -7.39 -12.51
CA GLN A 85 -15.09 -6.23 -12.18
C GLN A 85 -16.53 -6.68 -11.91
N ILE A 86 -17.09 -6.18 -10.81
CA ILE A 86 -18.49 -6.44 -10.43
C ILE A 86 -19.29 -5.16 -10.67
N ASN A 87 -20.48 -5.29 -11.26
CA ASN A 87 -21.39 -4.17 -11.48
C ASN A 87 -22.66 -4.38 -10.66
N GLU A 88 -22.82 -3.57 -9.62
CA GLU A 88 -24.06 -3.51 -8.84
C GLU A 88 -25.13 -2.75 -9.60
N ILE A 89 -26.39 -3.13 -9.42
CA ILE A 89 -27.52 -2.56 -10.15
C ILE A 89 -28.51 -1.97 -9.16
N THR A 90 -28.95 -0.75 -9.43
CA THR A 90 -30.02 -0.07 -8.67
C THR A 90 -30.96 0.64 -9.63
N ARG A 91 -32.16 0.98 -9.14
CA ARG A 91 -33.14 1.77 -9.89
C ARG A 91 -33.26 3.16 -9.27
N ASN A 92 -33.20 4.20 -10.08
CA ASN A 92 -33.43 5.56 -9.61
C ASN A 92 -34.92 5.88 -9.44
N ILE A 93 -35.23 7.06 -8.89
CA ILE A 93 -36.62 7.54 -8.69
C ILE A 93 -37.45 7.61 -9.98
N ALA A 94 -36.80 7.78 -11.13
CA ALA A 94 -37.45 7.85 -12.43
C ALA A 94 -37.58 6.47 -13.11
N GLY A 95 -37.15 5.39 -12.45
CA GLY A 95 -37.29 4.02 -12.92
C GLY A 95 -36.14 3.50 -13.78
N PHE A 96 -35.07 4.28 -13.99
CA PHE A 96 -33.92 3.91 -14.80
C PHE A 96 -32.90 3.07 -14.01
N MET A 97 -32.24 2.14 -14.71
CA MET A 97 -31.16 1.35 -14.13
C MET A 97 -29.89 2.19 -14.01
N LEU A 98 -29.25 2.08 -12.87
CA LEU A 98 -27.95 2.64 -12.56
C LEU A 98 -27.00 1.53 -12.17
N TYR A 99 -25.74 1.70 -12.53
CA TYR A 99 -24.69 0.74 -12.30
C TYR A 99 -23.58 1.36 -11.47
N ALA A 100 -23.13 0.67 -10.43
CA ALA A 100 -21.92 1.00 -9.71
C ALA A 100 -20.91 -0.13 -9.92
N SER A 101 -19.73 0.21 -10.42
CA SER A 101 -18.70 -0.76 -10.75
C SER A 101 -17.68 -0.84 -9.63
N SER A 102 -17.22 -2.05 -9.33
CA SER A 102 -16.23 -2.33 -8.28
C SER A 102 -15.11 -3.21 -8.83
N LEU A 103 -13.86 -2.79 -8.64
CA LEU A 103 -12.68 -3.51 -9.12
C LEU A 103 -11.65 -3.64 -7.99
N GLN A 104 -11.39 -4.89 -7.59
CA GLN A 104 -10.45 -5.21 -6.53
C GLN A 104 -9.05 -5.49 -7.09
N LEU A 105 -8.05 -4.84 -6.50
CA LEU A 105 -6.62 -5.04 -6.77
C LEU A 105 -5.98 -5.82 -5.63
N ARG A 106 -5.18 -6.83 -5.97
CA ARG A 106 -4.48 -7.74 -5.05
C ARG A 106 -3.02 -7.88 -5.47
N ILE A 107 -2.11 -7.33 -4.68
CA ILE A 107 -0.66 -7.40 -4.95
C ILE A 107 0.13 -7.65 -3.67
N ASN A 108 1.34 -8.18 -3.84
CA ASN A 108 2.31 -8.31 -2.75
C ASN A 108 3.26 -7.11 -2.78
N ILE A 109 3.57 -6.55 -1.61
CA ILE A 109 4.46 -5.39 -1.42
C ILE A 109 5.94 -5.83 -1.44
N ASP A 110 6.30 -6.56 -2.47
CA ASP A 110 7.65 -7.04 -2.79
C ASP A 110 7.85 -7.28 -4.29
N ASP A 111 6.78 -7.13 -5.10
CA ASP A 111 6.84 -7.36 -6.54
C ASP A 111 7.73 -6.29 -7.22
N PRO A 112 8.88 -6.69 -7.79
CA PRO A 112 9.85 -5.77 -8.38
C PRO A 112 9.31 -5.06 -9.63
N ARG A 113 8.20 -5.51 -10.22
CA ARG A 113 7.56 -4.86 -11.38
C ARG A 113 6.94 -3.51 -11.02
N PHE A 114 6.46 -3.39 -9.78
CA PHE A 114 5.67 -2.27 -9.31
C PHE A 114 6.34 -1.50 -8.17
N ILE A 115 6.99 -2.22 -7.25
CA ILE A 115 7.68 -1.63 -6.09
C ILE A 115 9.13 -1.33 -6.48
N THR A 116 9.39 -0.08 -6.87
CA THR A 116 10.77 0.44 -6.88
C THR A 116 11.19 0.71 -5.42
N LYS A 117 12.47 0.98 -5.12
CA LYS A 117 12.98 1.25 -3.76
C LYS A 117 12.38 2.50 -3.07
N SER A 118 11.21 2.96 -3.51
CA SER A 118 10.43 4.04 -2.95
C SER A 118 9.66 3.58 -1.71
N GLU A 119 9.69 4.40 -0.67
CA GLU A 119 8.88 4.24 0.55
C GLU A 119 7.39 4.55 0.33
N ILE A 120 7.03 5.11 -0.83
CA ILE A 120 5.67 5.52 -1.16
C ILE A 120 5.22 4.82 -2.45
N LEU A 121 4.13 4.06 -2.33
CA LEU A 121 3.43 3.43 -3.44
C LEU A 121 2.24 4.30 -3.85
N GLU A 122 2.22 4.75 -5.11
CA GLU A 122 1.11 5.54 -5.64
C GLU A 122 0.12 4.62 -6.37
N LEU A 123 -1.11 4.60 -5.88
CA LEU A 123 -2.23 3.92 -6.51
C LEU A 123 -3.13 4.95 -7.18
N LYS A 124 -3.57 4.67 -8.40
CA LYS A 124 -4.55 5.49 -9.10
C LYS A 124 -5.64 4.60 -9.65
N CYS A 125 -6.88 4.84 -9.24
CA CYS A 125 -8.04 4.24 -9.86
C CYS A 125 -8.66 5.25 -10.83
N VAL A 126 -9.02 4.78 -12.01
CA VAL A 126 -9.70 5.55 -13.04
C VAL A 126 -11.04 4.91 -13.33
N SER A 127 -12.08 5.73 -13.38
CA SER A 127 -13.43 5.37 -13.81
C SER A 127 -13.71 6.00 -15.18
N ASP A 128 -13.93 5.17 -16.19
CA ASP A 128 -14.14 5.60 -17.57
C ASP A 128 -15.50 5.14 -18.10
N ILE A 129 -16.16 6.00 -18.89
CA ILE A 129 -17.43 5.68 -19.54
C ILE A 129 -17.17 5.57 -21.03
N MET A 130 -17.49 4.40 -21.61
CA MET A 130 -17.25 4.14 -23.02
C MET A 130 -17.88 5.22 -23.90
N GLY A 131 -17.05 5.87 -24.72
CA GLY A 131 -17.48 6.91 -25.66
C GLY A 131 -17.53 8.33 -25.08
N ILE A 132 -17.23 8.55 -23.79
CA ILE A 132 -17.34 9.88 -23.15
C ILE A 132 -16.10 10.18 -22.28
N THR A 133 -15.04 10.70 -22.90
CA THR A 133 -13.77 11.03 -22.20
C THR A 133 -13.86 12.21 -21.24
N SER A 134 -14.78 13.15 -21.48
CA SER A 134 -14.98 14.35 -20.65
C SER A 134 -15.49 14.04 -19.24
N VAL A 135 -16.00 12.83 -19.03
CA VAL A 135 -16.61 12.37 -17.78
C VAL A 135 -15.68 11.41 -17.02
N ARG A 136 -14.50 11.11 -17.59
CA ARG A 136 -13.48 10.29 -16.96
C ARG A 136 -13.10 10.87 -15.60
N ARG A 137 -13.20 10.04 -14.56
CA ARG A 137 -12.85 10.40 -13.18
C ARG A 137 -11.64 9.62 -12.72
N GLU A 138 -10.87 10.21 -11.81
CA GLU A 138 -9.70 9.55 -11.23
C GLU A 138 -9.56 9.84 -9.74
N LYS A 139 -9.07 8.84 -9.00
CA LYS A 139 -8.71 8.97 -7.60
C LYS A 139 -7.32 8.43 -7.39
N LYS A 140 -6.48 9.21 -6.71
CA LYS A 140 -5.12 8.81 -6.31
C LYS A 140 -5.08 8.55 -4.80
N ALA A 141 -4.37 7.51 -4.42
CA ALA A 141 -4.08 7.17 -3.04
C ALA A 141 -2.58 6.88 -2.90
N ARG A 142 -1.98 7.36 -1.82
CA ARG A 142 -0.57 7.12 -1.49
C ARG A 142 -0.48 6.15 -0.34
N VAL A 143 0.29 5.11 -0.50
CA VAL A 143 0.49 4.04 0.48
C VAL A 143 1.93 4.08 0.96
N THR A 144 2.14 4.22 2.26
CA THR A 144 3.48 4.24 2.86
C THR A 144 3.93 2.81 3.16
N ILE A 145 5.11 2.48 2.66
CA ILE A 145 5.82 1.23 2.91
C ILE A 145 6.92 1.52 3.93
N LEU A 146 6.86 0.86 5.08
CA LEU A 146 7.93 0.86 6.05
C LEU A 146 9.14 0.18 5.42
N ALA A 147 10.24 0.91 5.30
CA ALA A 147 11.51 0.35 4.89
C ALA A 147 11.83 -0.88 5.75
N LEU A 148 12.34 -1.94 5.11
CA LEU A 148 13.00 -3.02 5.84
C LEU A 148 14.13 -2.35 6.63
N ARG A 149 13.95 -2.21 7.94
CA ARG A 149 15.05 -1.86 8.83
C ARG A 149 16.09 -2.93 8.57
N ASP A 150 17.22 -2.56 7.98
CA ASP A 150 18.31 -3.46 7.65
C ASP A 150 18.45 -4.46 8.80
N ALA A 151 18.28 -5.74 8.49
CA ALA A 151 18.56 -6.80 9.44
C ALA A 151 20.06 -6.72 9.76
N GLY A 152 20.38 -5.90 10.76
CA GLY A 152 21.72 -5.57 11.15
C GLY A 152 22.51 -6.84 11.44
N HIS A 153 23.58 -7.01 10.65
CA HIS A 153 24.86 -7.58 11.06
C HIS A 153 24.79 -8.72 12.09
N LYS A 154 24.63 -9.96 11.62
CA LYS A 154 25.29 -11.09 12.28
C LYS A 154 26.70 -11.23 11.71
N GLN A 155 27.59 -10.34 12.15
CA GLN A 155 29.02 -10.52 11.90
C GLN A 155 29.64 -11.30 13.08
N ARG A 156 30.07 -12.52 12.74
CA ARG A 156 31.17 -13.33 13.31
C ARG A 156 31.31 -13.44 14.83
N LEU A 157 31.17 -14.66 15.34
CA LEU A 157 32.12 -15.32 16.23
C LEU A 157 31.92 -16.84 16.13
N LEU A 158 32.55 -17.49 15.16
CA LEU A 158 33.06 -18.85 15.32
C LEU A 158 34.45 -18.86 14.68
N GLY A 159 35.45 -18.72 15.55
CA GLY A 159 36.84 -18.88 15.21
C GLY A 159 37.06 -20.30 14.65
N GLN A 160 37.53 -20.32 13.41
CA GLN A 160 38.68 -21.08 12.95
C GLN A 160 39.13 -22.24 13.85
N GLY A 161 38.89 -23.46 13.36
CA GLY A 161 39.45 -24.67 13.93
C GLY A 161 40.97 -24.71 13.83
N ASN A 162 41.57 -25.42 14.79
CA ASN A 162 42.83 -26.14 14.66
C ASN A 162 42.77 -27.31 15.64
N ASN A 163 42.37 -28.49 15.14
CA ASN A 163 42.75 -29.74 15.76
C ASN A 163 44.20 -30.01 15.34
N GLY A 164 45.13 -29.76 16.26
CA GLY A 164 46.51 -30.20 16.16
C GLY A 164 46.76 -31.23 17.25
N ASP A 165 46.92 -32.49 16.84
CA ASP A 165 47.54 -33.53 17.64
C ASP A 165 49.00 -33.15 17.92
N ALA A 166 49.40 -33.12 19.19
CA ALA A 166 50.81 -33.25 19.57
C ALA A 166 50.91 -33.71 21.04
N ALA A 167 51.38 -34.94 21.19
CA ALA A 167 51.77 -35.54 22.45
C ALA A 167 53.14 -35.02 22.94
N ASN A 168 53.27 -34.97 24.27
CA ASN A 168 54.45 -35.31 25.08
C ASN A 168 55.77 -34.52 24.91
N ALA A 169 56.20 -33.84 25.98
CA ALA A 169 57.56 -34.01 26.56
C ALA A 169 57.73 -33.10 27.80
N GLY A 170 58.29 -33.68 28.87
CA GLY A 170 58.58 -33.00 30.12
C GLY A 170 59.79 -32.07 30.08
N GLY A 171 59.90 -31.24 31.12
CA GLY A 171 61.05 -30.36 31.35
C GLY A 171 60.78 -29.41 32.52
N SER A 172 61.13 -29.86 33.72
CA SER A 172 61.07 -29.09 34.97
C SER A 172 62.12 -27.98 34.97
N CYS A 173 61.76 -26.77 35.43
CA CYS A 173 62.72 -25.78 35.92
C CYS A 173 62.10 -24.95 37.06
N VAL A 174 62.97 -24.56 37.98
CA VAL A 174 62.73 -24.39 39.43
C VAL A 174 62.19 -23.00 39.82
N ARG A 175 61.51 -22.98 40.97
CA ARG A 175 60.97 -21.86 41.76
C ARG A 175 61.96 -20.70 41.99
N ILE A 176 61.43 -19.49 42.20
CA ILE A 176 61.57 -18.61 43.40
C ILE A 176 60.87 -17.26 43.09
N GLY A 177 60.04 -16.72 44.00
CA GLY A 177 59.57 -15.33 43.89
C GLY A 177 58.22 -14.99 44.55
N THR A 178 58.09 -15.27 45.84
CA THR A 178 56.94 -14.96 46.70
C THR A 178 56.82 -13.47 47.03
N ILE A 179 56.21 -12.61 46.21
CA ILE A 179 55.76 -11.26 46.64
C ILE A 179 54.54 -10.81 45.82
N HIS A 180 53.40 -11.49 45.96
CA HIS A 180 52.12 -10.95 45.48
C HIS A 180 50.94 -11.36 46.38
N HIS A 181 51.19 -11.37 47.70
CA HIS A 181 50.15 -11.64 48.71
C HIS A 181 50.16 -10.66 49.89
N TYR A 182 51.08 -9.68 49.90
CA TYR A 182 51.18 -8.67 50.97
C TYR A 182 50.45 -7.34 50.66
N ILE A 183 49.91 -7.17 49.45
CA ILE A 183 49.18 -5.95 49.08
C ILE A 183 47.66 -6.08 49.33
N CYS A 184 47.14 -7.31 49.44
CA CYS A 184 45.70 -7.54 49.64
C CYS A 184 45.25 -7.64 51.11
N TRP A 185 46.20 -7.65 52.07
CA TRP A 185 45.88 -7.78 53.51
C TRP A 185 45.91 -6.45 54.29
N LEU A 186 46.40 -5.36 53.68
CA LEU A 186 46.47 -4.04 54.31
C LEU A 186 45.21 -3.17 54.12
N CYS A 187 44.27 -3.58 53.27
CA CYS A 187 43.01 -2.84 53.05
C CYS A 187 41.84 -3.29 53.95
N PHE A 188 41.98 -4.38 54.72
CA PHE A 188 40.86 -4.95 55.50
C PHE A 188 40.84 -4.57 57.00
N LEU A 189 41.84 -3.82 57.51
CA LEU A 189 41.94 -3.46 58.93
C LEU A 189 41.73 -1.97 59.25
N LEU A 190 41.31 -1.15 58.27
CA LEU A 190 41.02 0.27 58.50
C LEU A 190 39.52 0.64 58.48
N PHE A 191 38.61 -0.33 58.33
CA PHE A 191 37.17 -0.05 58.22
C PHE A 191 36.30 -0.45 59.42
N THR A 192 36.86 -0.97 60.52
CA THR A 192 36.05 -1.46 61.66
C THR A 192 36.34 -0.82 63.02
N CYS A 193 37.09 0.29 63.09
CA CYS A 193 37.41 0.91 64.38
C CYS A 193 37.44 2.45 64.35
N TRP A 194 36.36 3.07 63.90
CA TRP A 194 36.00 4.40 64.40
C TRP A 194 34.51 4.46 64.72
N SER A 195 34.25 3.88 65.88
CA SER A 195 33.04 3.92 66.66
C SER A 195 32.64 5.34 67.04
N LEU A 196 31.43 5.42 67.60
CA LEU A 196 30.93 6.45 68.52
C LEU A 196 30.23 7.64 67.88
N GLN A 197 28.90 7.53 67.76
CA GLN A 197 28.01 8.64 68.11
C GLN A 197 26.64 8.09 68.56
N LEU A 198 26.36 8.20 69.86
CA LEU A 198 25.04 8.33 70.49
C LEU A 198 25.24 9.43 71.57
N PRO A 199 24.22 10.23 71.98
CA PRO A 199 22.79 9.92 71.98
C PRO A 199 21.82 11.06 71.55
N ASN A 200 20.57 10.64 71.27
CA ASN A 200 19.26 11.22 71.60
C ASN A 200 18.93 12.73 71.43
N CYS A 201 17.79 12.97 70.74
CA CYS A 201 16.58 13.73 71.13
C CYS A 201 16.03 14.68 70.03
N HIS A 202 14.79 14.37 69.59
CA HIS A 202 13.59 15.21 69.35
C HIS A 202 13.79 16.69 68.91
N TRP A 203 13.06 17.28 67.96
CA TRP A 203 11.62 17.59 67.97
C TRP A 203 11.08 17.99 66.57
N SER A 204 9.76 17.85 66.45
CA SER A 204 8.79 18.31 65.42
C SER A 204 8.39 17.29 64.37
#